data_AF-A0A822DSP0-F1
#
_entry.id   AF-A0A822DSP0-F1
#
_cell.length_a   1.000
_cell.length_b   1.000
_cell.length_c   1.000
_cell.angle_alpha   90.00
_cell.angle_beta   90.00
_cell.angle_gamma   90.00
#
_symmetry.space_group_name_H-M   'P 1'
#
loop_
_entity.id
_entity.type
_entity.pdbx_description
1 polymer ?
#
loop_
_entity_poly.entity_id
_entity_poly.type
_entity_poly.pdbx_seq_one_letter_code
_entity_poly.pdbx_strand_id
1 'polypeptide(L)'
;NRARNLHKCAQLILNEYNGEFPNDLDIMINRLPGVGRYTAGAVSSIAFCQPNPILDGNVIRVLSRMRCIGSDLKKKSTTDHL
;
A
#
# COMPACT_ATOMS: atom_id res chain seq x y z
N ASN A 1 -10.26 0.13 14.46
CA ASN A 1 -10.78 0.69 13.18
C ASN A 1 -10.45 -0.11 11.91
N ARG A 2 -9.46 -1.02 11.86
CA ARG A 2 -9.15 -1.79 10.64
C ARG A 2 -10.30 -2.66 10.11
N ALA A 3 -10.90 -3.50 10.96
CA ALA A 3 -12.00 -4.39 10.56
C ALA A 3 -13.23 -3.61 10.04
N ARG A 4 -13.57 -2.49 10.68
CA ARG A 4 -14.66 -1.61 10.22
C ARG A 4 -14.38 -1.03 8.84
N ASN A 5 -13.15 -0.58 8.59
CA ASN A 5 -12.75 -0.06 7.28
C ASN A 5 -12.73 -1.15 6.22
N LEU A 6 -12.28 -2.35 6.55
CA LEU A 6 -12.31 -3.49 5.64
C LEU A 6 -13.75 -3.82 5.20
N HIS A 7 -14.69 -3.86 6.16
CA HIS A 7 -16.10 -4.10 5.85
C HIS A 7 -16.70 -2.99 4.98
N LYS A 8 -16.45 -1.72 5.31
CA LYS A 8 -16.86 -0.58 4.49
C LYS A 8 -16.27 -0.62 3.08
N CYS A 9 -15.00 -1.01 2.95
CA CYS A 9 -14.32 -1.16 1.67
C CYS A 9 -15.01 -2.23 0.81
N ALA A 10 -15.32 -3.39 1.39
CA ALA A 10 -16.02 -4.45 0.69
C ALA A 10 -17.42 -4.02 0.21
N GLN A 11 -18.17 -3.30 1.05
CA GLN A 11 -19.48 -2.75 0.67
C GLN A 11 -19.36 -1.72 -0.46
N LEU A 12 -18.38 -0.83 -0.39
CA LEU A 12 -18.12 0.18 -1.42
C LEU A 12 -17.74 -0.47 -2.75
N ILE A 13 -16.89 -1.49 -2.75
CA ILE A 13 -16.52 -2.24 -3.96
C ILE A 13 -17.75 -2.88 -4.61
N LEU A 14 -18.63 -3.49 -3.80
CA LEU A 14 -19.86 -4.09 -4.30
C LEU A 14 -20.79 -3.05 -4.96
N ASN A 15 -20.95 -1.89 -4.31
CA ASN A 15 -21.93 -0.88 -4.72
C ASN A 15 -21.44 0.03 -5.86
N GLU A 16 -20.16 0.42 -5.85
CA GLU A 16 -19.62 1.44 -6.77
C GLU A 16 -18.76 0.85 -7.89
N TYR A 17 -18.22 -0.35 -7.70
CA TYR A 17 -17.33 -1.02 -8.65
C TYR A 17 -17.88 -2.37 -9.12
N ASN A 18 -19.19 -2.61 -8.98
CA ASN A 18 -19.87 -3.86 -9.40
C ASN A 18 -19.23 -5.14 -8.82
N GLY A 19 -18.64 -5.06 -7.63
CA GLY A 19 -17.96 -6.18 -7.00
C GLY A 19 -16.53 -6.43 -7.52
N GLU A 20 -16.06 -5.66 -8.50
CA GLU A 20 -14.70 -5.75 -9.01
C GLU A 20 -13.76 -4.87 -8.21
N PHE A 21 -12.68 -5.46 -7.68
CA PHE A 21 -11.68 -4.70 -6.97
C PHE A 21 -10.91 -3.80 -7.97
N PRO A 22 -10.83 -2.47 -7.76
CA PRO A 22 -10.16 -1.57 -8.68
C PRO A 22 -8.69 -1.97 -8.90
N ASN A 23 -8.22 -1.99 -10.15
CA ASN A 23 -6.83 -2.29 -10.49
C ASN A 23 -5.95 -1.03 -10.66
N ASP A 24 -6.50 0.16 -10.37
CA ASP A 24 -5.78 1.43 -10.42
C ASP A 24 -5.27 1.84 -9.03
N LEU A 25 -3.98 2.15 -8.94
CA LEU A 25 -3.32 2.43 -7.65
C LEU A 25 -3.86 3.71 -6.99
N ASP A 26 -4.14 4.76 -7.77
CA ASP A 26 -4.63 6.03 -7.24
C ASP A 26 -6.07 5.89 -6.74
N ILE A 27 -6.90 5.10 -7.41
CA ILE A 27 -8.23 4.73 -6.92
C ILE A 27 -8.11 3.96 -5.60
N MET A 28 -7.25 2.94 -5.54
CA MET A 28 -7.04 2.17 -4.30
C MET A 28 -6.68 3.06 -3.11
N ILE A 29 -5.76 4.02 -3.30
CA ILE A 29 -5.27 4.88 -2.21
C ILE A 29 -6.31 5.93 -1.81
N ASN A 30 -6.97 6.56 -2.78
CA ASN A 30 -7.79 7.74 -2.52
C ASN A 30 -9.27 7.42 -2.28
N ARG A 31 -9.75 6.26 -2.72
CA ARG A 31 -11.18 5.89 -2.64
C ARG A 31 -11.48 4.76 -1.67
N LEU A 32 -10.57 3.79 -1.50
CA LEU A 32 -10.85 2.61 -0.69
C LEU A 32 -10.52 2.83 0.80
N PRO A 33 -11.50 2.74 1.72
CA PRO A 33 -11.27 3.03 3.12
C PRO A 33 -10.34 1.99 3.77
N GLY A 34 -9.27 2.46 4.39
CA GLY A 34 -8.28 1.60 5.04
C GLY A 34 -7.23 1.00 4.10
N VAL A 35 -7.26 1.37 2.81
CA VAL A 35 -6.22 1.01 1.84
C VAL A 35 -5.27 2.21 1.70
N GLY A 36 -4.11 2.13 2.33
CA GLY A 36 -3.03 3.12 2.15
C GLY A 36 -2.02 2.68 1.10
N ARG A 37 -1.00 3.51 0.84
CA ARG A 37 0.10 3.23 -0.12
C ARG A 37 0.68 1.81 0.00
N TYR A 38 0.96 1.35 1.23
CA TYR A 38 1.46 -0.01 1.46
C TYR A 38 0.48 -1.08 0.95
N THR A 39 -0.79 -1.01 1.37
CA THR A 39 -1.80 -2.01 1.01
C THR A 39 -2.12 -1.95 -0.49
N ALA A 40 -2.20 -0.75 -1.07
CA ALA A 40 -2.44 -0.55 -2.49
C ALA A 40 -1.28 -1.11 -3.34
N GLY A 41 -0.03 -0.82 -2.96
CA GLY A 41 1.15 -1.40 -3.60
C GLY A 41 1.17 -2.94 -3.50
N ALA A 42 0.80 -3.48 -2.33
CA ALA A 42 0.76 -4.92 -2.12
C ALA A 42 -0.31 -5.61 -2.96
N VAL A 43 -1.54 -5.10 -2.96
CA VAL A 43 -2.64 -5.68 -3.74
C VAL A 43 -2.38 -5.52 -5.25
N SER A 44 -1.96 -4.34 -5.71
CA SER A 44 -1.68 -4.10 -7.13
C SER A 44 -0.56 -4.99 -7.68
N SER A 45 0.53 -5.17 -6.94
CA SER A 45 1.62 -6.04 -7.39
C SER A 45 1.31 -7.53 -7.28
N ILE A 46 0.73 -8.00 -6.18
CA ILE A 46 0.49 -9.42 -5.94
C ILE A 46 -0.71 -9.94 -6.75
N ALA A 47 -1.83 -9.22 -6.74
CA ALA A 47 -3.07 -9.68 -7.36
C ALA A 47 -3.18 -9.28 -8.84
N PHE A 48 -2.61 -8.14 -9.22
CA PHE A 48 -2.74 -7.59 -10.58
C PHE A 48 -1.41 -7.57 -11.36
N CYS A 49 -0.33 -8.12 -10.79
CA CYS A 49 0.99 -8.18 -11.43
C CYS A 49 1.53 -6.81 -11.90
N GLN A 50 1.13 -5.73 -11.23
CA GLN A 50 1.59 -4.39 -11.57
C GLN A 50 2.95 -4.08 -10.92
N PRO A 51 3.84 -3.33 -11.60
CA PRO A 51 5.18 -3.00 -11.10
C PRO A 51 5.16 -1.86 -10.06
N ASN A 52 4.25 -1.93 -9.08
CA ASN A 52 4.13 -0.92 -8.02
C ASN A 52 4.93 -1.34 -6.78
N PRO A 53 5.69 -0.41 -6.15
CA PRO A 53 6.52 -0.74 -5.00
C PRO A 53 5.70 -0.98 -3.72
N ILE A 54 6.23 -1.82 -2.84
CA ILE A 54 5.75 -2.03 -1.47
C ILE A 54 6.88 -1.66 -0.53
N LEU A 55 6.68 -0.65 0.33
CA LEU A 55 7.66 -0.24 1.32
C LEU A 55 7.10 -0.44 2.72
N ASP A 56 7.39 -1.59 3.33
CA ASP A 56 7.01 -1.94 4.70
C ASP A 56 8.23 -1.95 5.63
N GLY A 57 8.02 -2.20 6.93
CA GLY A 57 9.12 -2.25 7.89
C GLY A 57 10.16 -3.34 7.60
N ASN A 58 9.81 -4.39 6.84
CA ASN A 58 10.74 -5.45 6.44
C ASN A 58 11.59 -5.02 5.25
N VAL A 59 10.96 -4.49 4.21
CA VAL A 59 11.63 -3.96 3.01
C VAL A 59 12.54 -2.79 3.40
N ILE A 60 12.06 -1.84 4.22
CA ILE A 60 12.88 -0.73 4.74
C ILE A 60 14.14 -1.25 5.44
N ARG A 61 14.00 -2.27 6.29
CA ARG A 61 15.11 -2.86 7.04
C ARG A 61 16.12 -3.58 6.14
N VAL A 62 15.66 -4.27 5.11
CA VAL A 62 16.54 -4.95 4.16
C VAL A 62 17.27 -3.93 3.29
N LEU A 63 16.55 -2.99 2.70
CA LEU A 63 17.12 -1.95 1.84
C LEU A 63 18.09 -1.06 2.60
N SER A 64 17.77 -0.66 3.83
CA SER A 64 18.68 0.17 4.63
C SER A 64 20.01 -0.55 4.93
N ARG A 65 19.97 -1.85 5.22
CA ARG A 65 21.18 -2.67 5.40
C ARG A 65 21.95 -2.83 4.09
N MET A 66 21.26 -3.10 2.99
CA MET A 66 21.89 -3.26 1.67
C MET A 66 22.49 -1.97 1.12
N ARG A 67 22.02 -0.81 1.56
CA ARG A 67 22.48 0.52 1.13
C ARG A 67 23.29 1.25 2.19
N CYS A 68 23.60 0.61 3.32
CA CYS A 68 24.32 1.20 4.46
C CYS A 68 23.70 2.51 4.99
N ILE A 69 22.36 2.59 5.02
CA ILE A 69 21.63 3.76 5.52
C ILE A 69 21.42 3.62 7.03
N GLY A 70 22.13 4.44 7.80
CA GLY A 70 22.07 4.49 9.27
C GLY A 70 21.25 5.65 9.85
N SER A 71 20.61 6.47 9.01
CA SER A 71 19.75 7.56 9.47
C SER A 71 18.43 7.05 10.04
N ASP A 72 17.68 7.92 10.73
CA ASP A 72 16.38 7.58 11.30
C ASP A 72 15.38 7.15 10.21
N LEU A 73 15.03 5.87 10.21
CA LEU A 73 14.13 5.23 9.25
C LEU A 73 12.66 5.65 9.42
N LYS A 74 12.31 6.37 10.50
CA LYS A 74 10.97 6.96 10.67
C LYS A 74 10.82 8.31 9.97
N LYS A 75 11.94 8.93 9.57
CA LYS A 75 11.91 10.20 8.83
C LYS A 75 11.53 9.92 7.38
N LYS A 76 10.54 10.68 6.90
CA LYS A 76 10.10 10.62 5.51
C LYS A 76 11.26 10.85 4.53
N SER A 77 12.16 11.77 4.85
CA SER A 77 13.37 12.01 4.05
C SER A 77 14.22 10.75 3.86
N THR A 78 14.33 9.89 4.88
CA THR A 78 15.09 8.64 4.76
C THR A 78 14.35 7.62 3.89
N THR A 79 13.04 7.49 4.06
CA THR A 79 12.23 6.54 3.29
C THR A 79 12.05 6.95 1.83
N ASP A 80 12.11 8.24 1.51
CA ASP A 80 12.06 8.75 0.14
C ASP A 80 13.35 8.44 -0.66
N HIS A 81 14.43 8.03 0.03
CA HIS A 81 15.70 7.60 -0.57
C HIS A 81 15.86 6.07 -0.67
N LEU A 82 14.84 5.30 -0.26
CA LEU A 82 14.79 3.84 -0.38
C LEU A 82 14.03 3.44 -1.63
#